data_AF-A0A3R7CCW3-F1
#
_entry.id   AF-A0A3R7CCW3-F1
#
_cell.length_a   1.000
_cell.length_b   1.000
_cell.length_c   1.000
_cell.angle_alpha   90.00
_cell.angle_beta   90.00
_cell.angle_gamma   90.00
#
_symmetry.space_group_name_H-M   'P 1'
#
loop_
_entity.id
_entity.type
_entity.pdbx_description
1 polymer ?
#
loop_
_entity_poly.entity_id
_entity_poly.type
_entity_poly.pdbx_seq_one_letter_code
_entity_poly.pdbx_strand_id
1 'polypeptide(L)'
;MLIEIFIITILAMIATGFWEAYMEGAHPWAEQQVGWTIQITKSYSLTAYHFFAFWIMFPLLLIVFPMVLLGFSWQLLGITISAFSVGLLVEDFTWFLVNPKFPLRNFNSANVKWYSWLKLGKFEIPLGYVIGIVISIASWFFLWRP
;
A
#
# COMPACT_ATOMS: atom_id res chain seq x y z
N MET A 1 -15.90 3.79 -16.90
CA MET A 1 -15.93 4.24 -15.48
C MET A 1 -15.10 3.38 -14.54
N LEU A 2 -15.17 2.04 -14.55
CA LEU A 2 -14.42 1.19 -13.60
C LEU A 2 -12.89 1.25 -13.80
N ILE A 3 -12.42 1.30 -15.05
CA ILE A 3 -11.00 1.41 -15.38
C ILE A 3 -10.46 2.77 -14.91
N GLU A 4 -11.25 3.82 -15.04
CA GLU A 4 -10.93 5.17 -14.60
C GLU A 4 -10.78 5.22 -13.08
N ILE A 5 -11.63 4.51 -12.32
CA ILE A 5 -11.49 4.34 -10.86
C ILE A 5 -10.18 3.62 -10.52
N PHE A 6 -9.83 2.58 -11.28
CA PHE A 6 -8.56 1.89 -11.08
C PHE A 6 -7.38 2.85 -11.32
N ILE A 7 -7.36 3.53 -12.46
CA ILE A 7 -6.27 4.45 -12.84
C ILE A 7 -6.14 5.59 -11.81
N ILE A 8 -7.25 6.23 -11.42
CA ILE A 8 -7.19 7.35 -10.47
C ILE A 8 -6.74 6.88 -9.08
N THR A 9 -7.11 5.66 -8.68
CA THR A 9 -6.62 5.06 -7.43
C THR A 9 -5.10 4.87 -7.47
N ILE A 10 -4.56 4.35 -8.58
CA ILE A 10 -3.11 4.21 -8.75
C ILE A 10 -2.41 5.59 -8.75
N LEU A 11 -2.96 6.59 -9.43
CA LEU A 11 -2.39 7.94 -9.43
C LEU A 11 -2.42 8.59 -8.03
N ALA A 12 -3.50 8.38 -7.27
CA ALA A 12 -3.59 8.84 -5.89
C ALA A 12 -2.52 8.19 -5.01
N MET A 13 -2.27 6.89 -5.20
CA MET A 13 -1.24 6.14 -4.47
C MET A 13 0.18 6.56 -4.83
N ILE A 14 0.45 6.86 -6.11
CA ILE A 14 1.72 7.47 -6.52
C ILE A 14 1.89 8.82 -5.80
N ALA A 15 0.87 9.68 -5.82
CA ALA A 15 0.93 10.97 -5.14
C ALA A 15 1.17 10.83 -3.63
N THR A 16 0.56 9.83 -2.98
CA THR A 16 0.84 9.49 -1.58
C THR A 16 2.31 9.12 -1.36
N GLY A 17 2.89 8.26 -2.21
CA GLY A 17 4.30 7.87 -2.07
C GLY A 17 5.27 9.05 -2.19
N PHE A 18 4.96 10.04 -3.05
CA PHE A 18 5.71 11.31 -3.08
C PHE A 18 5.59 12.10 -1.78
N TRP A 19 4.37 12.18 -1.23
CA TRP A 19 4.12 12.91 0.02
C TRP A 19 4.83 12.24 1.20
N GLU A 20 4.71 10.93 1.34
CA GLU A 20 5.38 10.16 2.40
C GLU A 20 6.89 10.29 2.31
N ALA A 21 7.48 10.13 1.11
CA ALA A 21 8.91 10.27 0.92
C ALA A 21 9.43 11.65 1.36
N TYR A 22 8.66 12.72 1.10
CA TYR A 22 9.02 14.08 1.52
C TYR A 22 8.90 14.29 3.03
N MET A 23 7.87 13.70 3.65
CA MET A 23 7.63 13.81 5.10
C MET A 23 8.59 12.97 5.93
N GLU A 24 8.92 11.76 5.48
CA GLU A 24 9.76 10.82 6.23
C GLU A 24 11.26 11.01 5.98
N GLY A 25 11.67 11.27 4.74
CA GLY A 25 13.07 11.45 4.38
C GLY A 25 13.97 10.31 4.88
N ALA A 26 14.87 10.59 5.82
CA ALA A 26 15.81 9.61 6.37
C ALA A 26 15.22 8.73 7.49
N HIS A 27 13.99 9.00 7.91
CA HIS A 27 13.31 8.38 9.04
C HIS A 27 12.09 7.58 8.56
N PRO A 28 12.32 6.43 7.91
CA PRO A 28 11.27 5.65 7.28
C PRO A 28 10.26 5.12 8.29
N TRP A 29 9.12 4.68 7.78
CA TRP A 29 8.12 3.96 8.58
C TRP A 29 7.59 4.78 9.76
N ALA A 30 7.38 6.08 9.50
CA ALA A 30 6.87 7.05 10.45
C ALA A 30 7.68 7.16 11.76
N GLU A 31 8.99 6.87 11.74
CA GLU A 31 9.85 6.82 12.94
C GLU A 31 9.80 8.10 13.80
N GLN A 32 9.58 9.26 13.18
CA GLN A 32 9.51 10.57 13.86
C GLN A 32 8.11 11.19 13.91
N GLN A 33 7.08 10.47 13.48
CA GLN A 33 5.73 11.02 13.44
C GLN A 33 5.02 10.89 14.80
N VAL A 34 4.09 11.80 15.08
CA VAL A 34 3.31 11.79 16.33
C VAL A 34 2.28 10.67 16.31
N GLY A 35 2.23 9.89 17.38
CA GLY A 35 1.16 8.92 17.61
C GLY A 35 1.61 7.72 18.43
N TRP A 36 0.73 6.73 18.53
CA TRP A 36 1.04 5.45 19.14
C TRP A 36 1.81 4.54 18.16
N THR A 37 2.55 3.59 18.72
CA THR A 37 3.17 2.49 17.97
C THR A 37 2.86 1.18 18.69
N ILE A 38 2.29 0.22 17.96
CA ILE A 38 1.94 -1.11 18.46
C ILE A 38 2.88 -2.13 17.81
N GLN A 39 3.69 -2.80 18.62
CA GLN A 39 4.56 -3.87 18.13
C GLN A 39 3.72 -5.12 17.87
N ILE A 40 3.64 -5.60 16.63
CA ILE A 40 2.85 -6.78 16.24
C ILE A 40 3.73 -8.02 16.18
N THR A 41 4.93 -7.89 15.63
CA THR A 41 5.97 -8.93 15.64
C THR A 41 7.30 -8.31 16.00
N LYS A 42 8.37 -9.08 16.20
CA LYS A 42 9.70 -8.52 16.50
C LYS A 42 10.22 -7.54 15.43
N SER A 43 9.79 -7.69 14.17
CA SER A 43 10.23 -6.88 13.03
C SER A 43 9.16 -5.96 12.47
N TYR A 44 7.90 -6.07 12.91
CA TYR A 44 6.79 -5.27 12.38
C TYR A 44 6.08 -4.54 13.50
N SER A 45 5.99 -3.22 13.35
CA SER A 45 5.20 -2.34 14.20
C SER A 45 4.17 -1.60 13.36
N LEU A 46 2.96 -1.48 13.90
CA LEU A 46 1.90 -0.65 13.33
C LEU A 46 1.94 0.71 14.04
N THR A 47 2.20 1.77 13.29
CA THR A 47 2.15 3.14 13.81
C THR A 47 0.75 3.72 13.64
N ALA A 48 0.40 4.74 14.44
CA ALA A 48 -0.85 5.49 14.27
C ALA A 48 -1.02 6.02 12.84
N TYR A 49 0.05 6.56 12.23
CA TYR A 49 0.05 7.02 10.85
C TYR A 49 -0.45 5.95 9.88
N HIS A 50 0.27 4.82 9.80
CA HIS A 50 -0.10 3.71 8.91
C HIS A 50 -1.52 3.19 9.17
N PHE A 51 -1.99 3.15 10.42
CA PHE A 51 -3.35 2.75 10.73
C PHE A 51 -4.38 3.74 10.19
N PHE A 52 -4.27 5.02 10.53
CA PHE A 52 -5.24 6.02 10.09
C PHE A 52 -5.19 6.24 8.58
N ALA A 53 -4.02 6.19 7.94
CA ALA A 53 -3.90 6.32 6.50
C ALA A 53 -4.45 5.09 5.76
N PHE A 54 -3.88 3.90 6.00
CA PHE A 54 -4.12 2.73 5.16
C PHE A 54 -5.28 1.84 5.61
N TRP A 55 -5.70 1.91 6.88
CA TRP A 55 -6.83 1.10 7.38
C TRP A 55 -8.12 1.90 7.52
N ILE A 56 -8.03 3.23 7.62
CA ILE A 56 -9.20 4.10 7.79
C ILE A 56 -9.41 5.00 6.58
N MET A 57 -8.51 5.96 6.34
CA MET A 57 -8.72 7.02 5.35
C MET A 57 -8.79 6.46 3.92
N PHE A 58 -7.79 5.71 3.47
CA PHE A 58 -7.77 5.21 2.09
C PHE A 58 -8.88 4.20 1.79
N PRO A 59 -9.22 3.23 2.66
CA PRO A 59 -10.39 2.37 2.44
C PRO A 59 -11.69 3.17 2.34
N LEU A 60 -11.88 4.19 3.18
CA LEU A 60 -13.06 5.06 3.10
C LEU A 60 -13.11 5.82 1.76
N LEU A 61 -11.99 6.41 1.33
CA LEU A 61 -11.95 7.27 0.14
C LEU A 61 -11.91 6.50 -1.19
N LEU A 62 -11.23 5.36 -1.23
CA LEU A 62 -10.91 4.64 -2.47
C LEU A 62 -11.77 3.40 -2.69
N ILE A 63 -12.41 2.89 -1.64
CA ILE A 63 -13.31 1.73 -1.72
C ILE A 63 -14.74 2.18 -1.40
N VAL A 64 -14.98 2.69 -0.20
CA VAL A 64 -16.35 3.00 0.27
C VAL A 64 -16.96 4.17 -0.51
N PHE A 65 -16.23 5.25 -0.71
CA PHE A 65 -16.76 6.45 -1.36
C PHE A 65 -17.24 6.20 -2.81
N PRO A 66 -16.49 5.52 -3.70
CA PRO A 66 -17.01 5.11 -5.00
C PRO A 66 -18.30 4.29 -4.92
N MET A 67 -18.41 3.37 -3.96
CA MET A 67 -19.61 2.54 -3.77
C MET A 67 -20.82 3.36 -3.31
N VAL A 68 -20.61 4.37 -2.47
CA VAL A 68 -21.68 5.28 -2.03
C VAL A 68 -22.18 6.14 -3.20
N LEU A 69 -21.29 6.65 -4.06
CA LEU A 69 -21.67 7.52 -5.17
C LEU A 69 -22.31 6.78 -6.35
N LEU A 70 -21.79 5.59 -6.69
CA LEU A 70 -22.18 4.87 -7.91
C LEU A 70 -23.14 3.70 -7.62
N GLY A 71 -23.43 3.45 -6.35
CA GLY A 71 -24.16 2.27 -5.90
C GLY A 71 -23.25 1.05 -5.76
N PHE A 72 -23.62 0.16 -4.84
CA PHE A 72 -22.88 -1.08 -4.65
C PHE A 72 -23.08 -2.04 -5.83
N SER A 73 -21.97 -2.59 -6.32
CA SER A 73 -21.95 -3.77 -7.18
C SER A 73 -20.72 -4.60 -6.87
N TRP A 74 -20.80 -5.93 -7.06
CA TRP A 74 -19.66 -6.81 -6.86
C TRP A 74 -18.49 -6.45 -7.76
N GLN A 75 -18.77 -5.99 -8.97
CA GLN A 75 -17.77 -5.54 -9.93
C GLN A 75 -17.04 -4.28 -9.42
N LEU A 76 -17.78 -3.32 -8.86
CA LEU A 76 -17.19 -2.10 -8.29
C LEU A 76 -16.37 -2.41 -7.02
N LEU A 77 -16.85 -3.31 -6.16
CA LEU A 77 -16.08 -3.78 -5.01
C LEU A 77 -14.79 -4.49 -5.46
N GLY A 78 -14.90 -5.36 -6.47
CA GLY A 78 -13.76 -6.09 -7.03
C GLY A 78 -12.68 -5.17 -7.59
N ILE A 79 -13.07 -4.19 -8.41
CA ILE A 79 -12.09 -3.26 -8.99
C ILE A 79 -11.47 -2.35 -7.93
N THR A 80 -12.24 -1.86 -6.95
CA THR A 80 -11.72 -0.95 -5.92
C THR A 80 -10.76 -1.66 -4.97
N ILE A 81 -11.06 -2.89 -4.52
CA ILE A 81 -10.12 -3.70 -3.73
C ILE A 81 -8.87 -4.04 -4.54
N SER A 82 -9.04 -4.41 -5.82
CA SER A 82 -7.92 -4.73 -6.70
C SER A 82 -7.01 -3.51 -6.92
N ALA A 83 -7.60 -2.35 -7.22
CA ALA A 83 -6.89 -1.09 -7.40
C ALA A 83 -6.19 -0.64 -6.13
N PHE A 84 -6.87 -0.70 -4.98
CA PHE A 84 -6.31 -0.34 -3.68
C PHE A 84 -5.13 -1.26 -3.33
N SER A 85 -5.28 -2.58 -3.50
CA SER A 85 -4.23 -3.55 -3.16
C SER A 85 -2.98 -3.38 -4.03
N VAL A 86 -3.14 -3.18 -5.34
CA VAL A 86 -2.01 -2.82 -6.22
C VAL A 86 -1.45 -1.45 -5.86
N GLY A 87 -2.34 -0.52 -5.54
CA GLY A 87 -2.03 0.83 -5.11
C GLY A 87 -1.09 0.88 -3.92
N LEU A 88 -1.30 0.06 -2.89
CA LEU A 88 -0.41 -0.05 -1.73
C LEU A 88 1.03 -0.43 -2.13
N LEU A 89 1.19 -1.32 -3.11
CA LEU A 89 2.52 -1.69 -3.60
C LEU A 89 3.15 -0.57 -4.43
N VAL A 90 2.33 0.11 -5.24
CA VAL A 90 2.79 1.22 -6.07
C VAL A 90 3.20 2.40 -5.21
N GLU A 91 2.44 2.73 -4.18
CA GLU A 91 2.73 3.77 -3.19
C GLU A 91 4.09 3.50 -2.53
N ASP A 92 4.25 2.34 -1.92
CA ASP A 92 5.46 1.95 -1.21
C ASP A 92 6.69 1.90 -2.15
N PHE A 93 6.54 1.34 -3.37
CA PHE A 93 7.62 1.34 -4.36
C PHE A 93 7.95 2.76 -4.85
N THR A 94 6.95 3.63 -4.99
CA THR A 94 7.14 5.04 -5.35
C THR A 94 7.95 5.74 -4.27
N TRP A 95 7.67 5.49 -2.99
CA TRP A 95 8.45 6.03 -1.88
C TRP A 95 9.95 5.75 -2.06
N PHE A 96 10.35 4.51 -2.36
CA PHE A 96 11.76 4.16 -2.59
C PHE A 96 12.35 4.77 -3.86
N LEU A 97 11.52 4.98 -4.88
CA LEU A 97 11.94 5.57 -6.14
C LEU A 97 12.24 7.07 -5.99
N VAL A 98 11.44 7.77 -5.20
CA VAL A 98 11.46 9.24 -5.12
C VAL A 98 12.15 9.79 -3.87
N ASN A 99 12.34 8.97 -2.83
CA ASN A 99 13.04 9.38 -1.62
C ASN A 99 14.57 9.44 -1.83
N PRO A 100 15.19 10.63 -1.86
CA PRO A 100 16.63 10.74 -2.08
C PRO A 100 17.47 10.29 -0.87
N LYS A 101 16.87 10.21 0.32
CA LYS A 101 17.54 9.81 1.56
C LYS A 101 17.50 8.30 1.78
N PHE A 102 16.53 7.61 1.19
CA PHE A 102 16.43 6.16 1.25
C PHE A 102 16.10 5.58 -0.15
N PRO A 103 17.11 5.54 -1.05
CA PRO A 103 16.89 5.18 -2.46
C PRO A 103 16.59 3.69 -2.65
N LEU A 104 15.98 3.35 -3.79
CA LEU A 104 15.62 1.98 -4.20
C LEU A 104 16.71 0.91 -4.04
N ARG A 105 17.99 1.25 -4.17
CA ARG A 105 19.10 0.30 -3.90
C ARG A 105 19.10 -0.25 -2.47
N ASN A 106 18.46 0.46 -1.54
CA ASN A 106 18.29 0.04 -0.15
C ASN A 106 17.05 -0.85 0.03
N PHE A 107 16.24 -1.10 -1.01
CA PHE A 107 15.08 -1.99 -0.95
C PHE A 107 15.52 -3.46 -0.87
N ASN A 108 15.88 -3.88 0.34
CA ASN A 108 16.35 -5.22 0.65
C ASN A 108 16.18 -5.48 2.17
N SER A 109 16.15 -6.74 2.57
CA SER A 109 15.93 -7.13 3.97
C SER A 109 17.07 -6.74 4.90
N ALA A 110 18.24 -6.38 4.34
CA ALA A 110 19.36 -5.90 5.13
C ALA A 110 19.14 -4.46 5.62
N ASN A 111 18.47 -3.61 4.84
CA ASN A 111 18.24 -2.20 5.20
C ASN A 111 16.80 -1.91 5.63
N VAL A 112 15.81 -2.58 5.03
CA VAL A 112 14.37 -2.37 5.32
C VAL A 112 13.92 -3.38 6.35
N LYS A 113 13.92 -2.96 7.62
CA LYS A 113 13.64 -3.84 8.77
C LYS A 113 12.17 -3.94 9.15
N TRP A 114 11.35 -3.01 8.68
CA TRP A 114 9.92 -2.94 8.97
C TRP A 114 9.06 -3.82 8.08
N TYR A 115 9.63 -4.61 7.15
CA TYR A 115 8.89 -5.64 6.43
C TYR A 115 9.21 -7.04 6.93
N SER A 116 8.20 -7.90 6.84
CA SER A 116 8.40 -9.36 6.80
C SER A 116 8.82 -9.74 5.38
N TRP A 117 10.01 -10.34 5.23
CA TRP A 117 10.56 -10.72 3.92
C TRP A 117 10.41 -12.21 3.65
N LEU A 118 9.96 -12.56 2.44
CA LEU A 118 10.10 -13.90 1.89
C LEU A 118 11.44 -14.00 1.17
N LYS A 119 12.26 -14.98 1.52
CA LYS A 119 13.59 -15.18 0.95
C LYS A 119 13.66 -16.53 0.23
N LEU A 120 14.04 -16.51 -1.04
CA LEU A 120 14.30 -17.70 -1.85
C LEU A 120 15.66 -17.56 -2.52
N GLY A 121 16.70 -18.10 -1.87
CA GLY A 121 18.08 -17.94 -2.31
C GLY A 121 18.53 -16.47 -2.29
N LYS A 122 18.86 -15.92 -3.46
CA LYS A 122 19.25 -14.51 -3.63
C LYS A 122 18.06 -13.56 -3.83
N PHE A 123 16.86 -14.10 -4.05
CA PHE A 123 15.66 -13.30 -4.24
C PHE A 123 14.98 -13.04 -2.90
N GLU A 124 14.60 -11.80 -2.67
CA GLU A 124 13.81 -11.41 -1.52
C GLU A 124 12.71 -10.44 -1.91
N ILE A 125 11.52 -10.66 -1.36
CA ILE A 125 10.34 -9.84 -1.62
C ILE A 125 9.58 -9.62 -0.31
N PRO A 126 9.04 -8.42 -0.06
CA PRO A 126 8.18 -8.22 1.11
C PRO A 126 6.95 -9.12 1.02
N LEU A 127 6.64 -9.82 2.11
CA LEU A 127 5.45 -10.66 2.22
C LEU A 127 4.17 -9.86 1.93
N GLY A 128 4.12 -8.60 2.38
CA GLY A 128 3.01 -7.69 2.10
C GLY A 128 2.76 -7.49 0.61
N TYR A 129 3.81 -7.47 -0.22
CA TYR A 129 3.68 -7.32 -1.67
C TYR A 129 3.03 -8.56 -2.28
N VAL A 130 3.48 -9.75 -1.87
CA VAL A 130 2.89 -11.01 -2.33
C VAL A 130 1.42 -11.08 -1.93
N ILE A 131 1.10 -10.73 -0.68
CA ILE A 131 -0.29 -10.70 -0.19
C ILE A 131 -1.13 -9.71 -1.01
N GLY A 132 -0.65 -8.48 -1.25
CA GLY A 132 -1.37 -7.47 -2.02
C GLY A 132 -1.63 -7.89 -3.47
N ILE A 133 -0.65 -8.54 -4.13
CA ILE A 133 -0.83 -9.11 -5.48
C ILE A 133 -1.90 -10.22 -5.47
N VAL A 134 -1.84 -11.13 -4.49
CA VAL A 134 -2.81 -12.23 -4.37
C VAL A 134 -4.22 -11.67 -4.12
N ILE A 135 -4.38 -10.71 -3.22
CA ILE A 135 -5.67 -10.05 -2.96
C ILE A 135 -6.17 -9.38 -4.24
N SER A 136 -5.31 -8.64 -4.94
CA SER A 136 -5.71 -7.97 -6.18
C SER A 136 -6.21 -8.94 -7.24
N ILE A 137 -5.46 -10.01 -7.51
CA ILE A 137 -5.84 -11.03 -8.50
C ILE A 137 -7.12 -11.74 -8.05
N ALA A 138 -7.25 -12.10 -6.78
CA ALA A 138 -8.44 -12.75 -6.25
C ALA A 138 -9.68 -11.85 -6.38
N SER A 139 -9.59 -10.57 -6.00
CA SER A 139 -10.69 -9.61 -6.15
C SER A 139 -11.07 -9.40 -7.61
N TRP A 140 -10.08 -9.31 -8.51
CA TRP A 140 -10.32 -9.24 -9.95
C TRP A 140 -11.06 -10.48 -10.47
N PHE A 141 -10.56 -11.66 -10.11
CA PHE A 141 -11.07 -12.93 -10.63
C PHE A 141 -12.45 -13.30 -10.08
N PHE A 142 -12.69 -13.11 -8.78
CA PHE A 142 -13.92 -13.57 -8.12
C PHE A 142 -15.04 -12.52 -8.07
N LEU A 143 -14.71 -11.22 -8.11
CA LEU A 143 -15.70 -10.15 -7.92
C LEU A 143 -15.90 -9.28 -9.16
N TRP A 144 -14.83 -9.01 -9.93
CA TRP A 144 -14.93 -8.17 -11.13
C TRP A 144 -15.26 -8.95 -12.40
N ARG A 145 -14.83 -10.20 -12.53
CA ARG A 145 -15.16 -11.04 -13.70
C ARG A 145 -16.38 -11.93 -13.37
N PRO A 146 -17.63 -11.43 -13.46
CA PRO A 146 -18.79 -12.31 -13.42
C PRO A 146 -18.83 -13.21 -14.67
#